data_AF-A0A7C4YD90-F1
#
_entry.id   AF-A0A7C4YD90-F1
#
_cell.length_a   1.000
_cell.length_b   1.000
_cell.length_c   1.000
_cell.angle_alpha   90.00
_cell.angle_beta   90.00
_cell.angle_gamma   90.00
#
_symmetry.space_group_name_H-M   'P 1'
#
loop_
_entity.id
_entity.type
_entity.pdbx_description
1 polymer ?
#
loop_
_entity_poly.entity_id
_entity_poly.type
_entity_poly.pdbx_seq_one_letter_code
_entity_poly.pdbx_strand_id
1 'polypeptide(L)'
;MSLKRKIILLITGVAAILFFLLFIYYYKAKILEIAIPFVMAVVIAYLLTPLVTRLERKGIPRTWGILLIYLFFSLVLASVIIFIIPEVISNTRELMLTIPQITARYQSIFNGVINIIRSSNWSDDIKNVLFREIQNSTTMVQTLATDALRRSISTLVETVAMVLDLILAMIIAYYFIKDAEFFREVVLSLTPRRWRNGIVGTGREINKILSNFIQGQLLTALIVGLLETVGLIIV
;
A
#
# COMPACT_ATOMS: atom_id res chain seq x y z
N MET A 1 15.60 36.28 37.60
CA MET A 1 14.49 35.59 36.91
C MET A 1 14.02 34.45 37.80
N SER A 2 12.83 34.57 38.41
CA SER A 2 12.44 33.77 39.58
C SER A 2 12.36 32.27 39.26
N LEU A 3 12.88 31.43 40.16
CA LEU A 3 12.90 29.96 40.08
C LEU A 3 11.54 29.37 39.68
N LYS A 4 10.46 30.00 40.16
CA LYS A 4 9.06 29.69 39.83
C LYS A 4 8.76 29.79 38.32
N ARG A 5 9.28 30.80 37.62
CA ARG A 5 9.05 30.97 36.17
C ARG A 5 9.75 29.89 35.34
N LYS A 6 10.94 29.44 35.76
CA LYS A 6 11.64 28.32 35.12
C LYS A 6 10.90 26.99 35.35
N ILE A 7 10.39 26.75 36.56
CA ILE A 7 9.62 25.55 36.88
C ILE A 7 8.30 25.52 36.09
N ILE A 8 7.57 26.64 36.02
CA ILE A 8 6.34 26.73 35.21
C ILE A 8 6.63 26.47 33.72
N LEU A 9 7.69 27.06 33.16
CA LEU A 9 8.08 26.81 31.76
C LEU A 9 8.48 25.36 31.49
N LEU A 10 9.13 24.70 32.44
CA LEU A 10 9.47 23.27 32.32
C LEU A 10 8.21 22.40 32.39
N ILE A 11 7.30 22.65 33.33
CA ILE A 11 6.05 21.88 33.46
C ILE A 11 5.17 22.06 32.23
N THR A 12 5.02 23.28 31.72
CA THR A 12 4.25 23.51 30.49
C THR A 12 4.90 22.88 29.27
N GLY A 13 6.23 22.91 29.18
CA GLY A 13 6.98 22.22 28.12
C GLY A 13 6.77 20.70 28.15
N VAL A 14 6.88 20.08 29.32
CA VAL A 14 6.65 18.63 29.49
C VAL A 14 5.20 18.27 29.20
N ALA A 15 4.22 19.07 29.67
CA ALA A 15 2.81 18.85 29.37
C ALA A 15 2.50 18.98 27.88
N ALA A 16 3.10 19.95 27.18
CA ALA A 16 2.96 20.10 25.74
C ALA A 16 3.56 18.92 24.97
N ILE A 17 4.73 18.42 25.38
CA ILE A 17 5.35 17.23 24.78
C ILE A 17 4.48 15.99 25.01
N LEU A 18 3.98 15.79 26.23
CA LEU A 18 3.08 14.67 26.55
C LEU A 18 1.79 14.73 25.73
N PHE A 19 1.18 15.92 25.62
CA PHE A 19 0.00 16.12 24.79
C PHE A 19 0.28 15.82 23.31
N PHE A 20 1.43 16.29 22.79
CA PHE A 20 1.85 16.03 21.41
C PHE A 20 2.09 14.53 21.15
N LEU A 21 2.75 13.83 22.07
CA LEU A 21 2.96 12.38 21.98
C LEU A 21 1.65 11.61 22.03
N LEU A 22 0.72 12.02 22.90
CA LEU A 22 -0.59 11.39 23.03
C LEU A 22 -1.46 11.66 21.79
N PHE A 23 -1.36 12.87 21.22
CA PHE A 23 -1.97 13.21 19.93
C PHE A 23 -1.44 12.31 18.82
N ILE A 24 -0.12 12.17 18.66
CA ILE A 24 0.47 11.25 17.67
C ILE A 24 0.00 9.81 17.91
N TYR A 25 0.01 9.34 19.16
CA TYR A 25 -0.41 7.97 19.48
C TYR A 25 -1.86 7.71 19.11
N TYR A 26 -2.76 8.66 19.40
CA TYR A 26 -4.18 8.56 19.12
C TYR A 26 -4.49 8.67 17.62
N TYR A 27 -3.81 9.57 16.90
CA TYR A 27 -4.06 9.83 15.48
C TYR A 27 -3.11 9.09 14.54
N LYS A 28 -2.27 8.17 15.04
CA LYS A 28 -1.23 7.49 14.26
C LYS A 28 -1.73 6.89 12.95
N ALA A 29 -2.93 6.27 12.95
CA ALA A 29 -3.49 5.62 11.76
C ALA A 29 -3.78 6.65 10.66
N LYS A 30 -4.44 7.76 11.01
CA LYS A 30 -4.76 8.84 10.06
C LYS A 30 -3.53 9.58 9.58
N ILE A 31 -2.55 9.80 10.48
CA ILE A 31 -1.27 10.41 10.11
C ILE A 31 -0.54 9.51 9.10
N LEU A 32 -0.54 8.20 9.32
CA LEU A 32 0.11 7.26 8.42
C LEU A 32 -0.58 7.23 7.06
N GLU A 33 -1.92 7.20 7.03
CA GLU A 33 -2.72 7.24 5.81
C GLU A 33 -2.40 8.47 4.95
N ILE A 34 -2.32 9.66 5.56
CA ILE A 34 -1.95 10.90 4.86
C ILE A 34 -0.48 10.88 4.43
N ALA A 35 0.40 10.20 5.17
CA ALA A 35 1.83 10.16 4.89
C ALA A 35 2.20 9.19 3.75
N ILE A 36 1.38 8.16 3.47
CA ILE A 36 1.61 7.17 2.41
C ILE A 36 1.99 7.82 1.06
N PRO A 37 1.19 8.75 0.48
CA PRO A 37 1.53 9.35 -0.81
C PRO A 37 2.84 10.15 -0.77
N PHE A 38 3.21 10.74 0.37
CA PHE A 38 4.50 11.42 0.52
C PHE A 38 5.66 10.44 0.56
N VAL A 39 5.52 9.32 1.28
CA VAL A 39 6.55 8.27 1.31
C VAL A 39 6.73 7.67 -0.09
N MET A 40 5.63 7.35 -0.77
CA MET A 40 5.66 6.89 -2.16
C MET A 40 6.33 7.93 -3.07
N ALA A 41 6.01 9.21 -2.90
CA ALA A 41 6.63 10.28 -3.67
C ALA A 41 8.14 10.37 -3.47
N VAL A 42 8.63 10.17 -2.24
CA VAL A 42 10.07 10.09 -1.98
C VAL A 42 10.69 8.93 -2.74
N VAL A 43 10.10 7.73 -2.66
CA VAL A 43 10.60 6.54 -3.37
C VAL A 43 10.64 6.77 -4.88
N ILE A 44 9.56 7.31 -5.46
CA ILE A 44 9.47 7.68 -6.87
C ILE A 44 10.52 8.74 -7.23
N ALA A 45 10.70 9.77 -6.41
CA ALA A 45 11.69 10.80 -6.66
C ALA A 45 13.11 10.22 -6.72
N TYR A 46 13.47 9.32 -5.80
CA TYR A 46 14.76 8.63 -5.80
C TYR A 46 14.93 7.68 -6.99
N LEU A 47 13.84 7.05 -7.46
CA LEU A 47 13.82 6.24 -8.68
C LEU A 47 14.07 7.10 -9.93
N LEU A 48 13.38 8.24 -10.06
CA LEU A 48 13.37 9.02 -11.30
C LEU A 48 14.56 9.98 -11.42
N THR A 49 15.10 10.50 -10.31
CA THR A 49 16.27 11.40 -10.30
C THR A 49 17.50 10.88 -11.08
N PRO A 50 17.95 9.62 -10.94
CA PRO A 50 19.06 9.09 -11.74
C PRO A 50 18.73 9.01 -13.24
N LEU A 51 17.46 8.80 -13.61
CA LEU A 51 17.03 8.82 -15.01
C LEU A 51 17.08 10.25 -15.57
N VAL A 52 16.58 11.23 -14.82
CA VAL A 52 16.62 12.66 -15.21
C VAL A 52 18.07 13.13 -15.39
N THR A 53 18.94 12.83 -14.42
CA THR A 53 20.36 13.21 -14.51
C THR A 53 21.10 12.51 -15.65
N ARG A 54 20.73 11.28 -16.03
CA ARG A 54 21.26 10.61 -17.24
C ARG A 54 20.81 11.32 -18.52
N LEU A 55 19.57 11.82 -18.60
CA LEU A 55 19.10 12.61 -19.74
C LEU A 55 19.78 13.98 -19.79
N GLU A 56 20.01 14.61 -18.64
CA GLU A 56 20.72 15.88 -18.52
C GLU A 56 22.16 15.76 -19.04
N ARG A 57 22.87 14.68 -18.69
CA ARG A 57 24.20 14.39 -19.23
C ARG A 57 24.23 14.17 -20.75
N LYS A 58 23.09 13.83 -21.36
CA LYS A 58 22.94 13.71 -22.82
C LYS A 58 22.56 15.03 -23.50
N GLY A 59 22.54 16.14 -22.77
CA GLY A 59 22.26 17.49 -23.30
C GLY A 59 20.79 17.91 -23.26
N ILE A 60 19.89 17.12 -22.67
CA ILE A 60 18.49 17.50 -22.50
C ILE A 60 18.36 18.41 -21.27
N PRO A 61 17.81 19.63 -21.38
CA PRO A 61 17.63 20.50 -20.21
C PRO A 61 16.80 19.80 -19.13
N ARG A 62 17.16 19.97 -17.86
CA ARG A 62 16.56 19.26 -16.72
C ARG A 62 15.03 19.27 -16.74
N THR A 63 14.40 20.41 -17.04
CA THR A 63 12.94 20.53 -17.13
C THR A 63 12.32 19.59 -18.19
N TRP A 64 12.92 19.52 -19.37
CA TRP A 64 12.47 18.62 -20.45
C TRP A 64 12.74 17.16 -20.09
N GLY A 65 13.87 16.87 -19.43
CA GLY A 65 14.18 15.53 -18.93
C GLY A 65 13.13 15.04 -17.92
N ILE A 66 12.73 15.90 -16.98
CA ILE A 66 11.66 15.61 -16.01
C ILE A 66 10.34 15.36 -16.74
N LEU A 67 9.93 16.26 -17.64
CA LEU A 67 8.66 16.12 -18.37
C LEU A 67 8.58 14.84 -19.20
N LEU A 68 9.65 14.47 -19.90
CA LEU A 68 9.69 13.28 -20.74
C LEU A 68 9.57 12.00 -19.91
N ILE A 69 10.31 11.92 -18.80
CA ILE A 69 10.24 10.78 -17.88
C ILE A 69 8.86 10.70 -17.23
N TYR A 70 8.31 11.84 -16.80
CA TYR A 70 6.97 11.89 -16.23
C TYR A 70 5.90 11.45 -17.22
N LEU A 71 5.97 11.91 -18.47
CA LEU A 71 5.05 11.48 -19.52
C LEU A 71 5.10 9.97 -19.72
N PHE A 72 6.30 9.38 -19.78
CA PHE A 72 6.47 7.93 -19.90
C PHE A 72 5.83 7.18 -18.72
N PHE A 73 6.15 7.56 -17.47
CA PHE A 73 5.59 6.90 -16.29
C PHE A 73 4.09 7.11 -16.14
N SER A 74 3.57 8.29 -16.49
CA SER A 74 2.13 8.57 -16.51
C SER A 74 1.40 7.72 -17.55
N LEU A 75 2.00 7.49 -18.73
CA LEU A 75 1.42 6.60 -19.74
C LEU A 75 1.43 5.13 -19.30
N VAL A 76 2.51 4.67 -18.67
CA VAL A 76 2.57 3.32 -18.08
C VAL A 76 1.50 3.17 -17.01
N LEU A 77 1.37 4.14 -16.11
CA LEU A 77 0.35 4.14 -15.06
C LEU A 77 -1.07 4.16 -15.65
N ALA A 78 -1.34 5.00 -16.64
CA ALA A 78 -2.62 5.04 -17.32
C ALA A 78 -2.95 3.70 -18.00
N SER A 79 -1.95 3.04 -18.61
CA SER A 79 -2.13 1.72 -19.22
C SER A 79 -2.51 0.67 -18.17
N VAL A 80 -1.81 0.64 -17.02
CA VAL A 80 -2.16 -0.22 -15.88
C VAL A 80 -3.60 0.04 -15.42
N ILE A 81 -4.00 1.31 -15.28
CA ILE A 81 -5.36 1.69 -14.89
C ILE A 81 -6.40 1.21 -15.90
N ILE A 82 -6.14 1.38 -17.20
CA ILE A 82 -7.09 1.04 -18.27
C ILE A 82 -7.22 -0.47 -18.47
N PHE A 83 -6.15 -1.24 -18.33
CA PHE A 83 -6.19 -2.69 -18.60
C PHE A 83 -6.42 -3.52 -17.33
N ILE A 84 -5.73 -3.20 -16.23
CA ILE A 84 -5.75 -4.06 -15.04
C ILE A 84 -7.00 -3.79 -14.19
N ILE A 85 -7.38 -2.52 -13.96
CA ILE A 85 -8.50 -2.22 -13.06
C ILE A 85 -9.83 -2.82 -13.57
N PRO A 86 -10.20 -2.69 -14.87
CA PRO A 86 -11.43 -3.32 -15.36
C PRO A 86 -11.42 -4.84 -15.19
N GLU A 87 -10.26 -5.47 -15.36
CA GLU A 87 -10.09 -6.91 -15.19
C GLU A 87 -10.26 -7.34 -13.72
N VAL A 88 -9.74 -6.58 -12.76
CA VAL A 88 -9.98 -6.87 -11.35
C VAL A 88 -11.48 -6.69 -11.00
N ILE A 89 -12.15 -5.69 -11.58
CA ILE A 89 -13.59 -5.47 -11.40
C ILE A 89 -14.41 -6.61 -12.01
N SER A 90 -14.10 -7.04 -13.24
CA SER A 90 -14.80 -8.14 -13.91
C SER A 90 -14.63 -9.45 -13.12
N ASN A 91 -13.40 -9.76 -12.72
CA ASN A 91 -13.08 -10.93 -11.90
C ASN A 91 -13.84 -10.92 -10.56
N THR A 92 -13.90 -9.76 -9.90
CA THR A 92 -14.66 -9.65 -8.64
C THR A 92 -16.16 -9.81 -8.86
N ARG A 93 -16.70 -9.27 -9.95
CA ARG A 93 -18.12 -9.46 -10.32
C ARG A 93 -18.42 -10.92 -10.62
N GLU A 94 -17.53 -11.63 -11.31
CA GLU A 94 -17.67 -13.06 -11.57
C GLU A 94 -17.66 -13.87 -10.26
N LEU A 95 -16.76 -13.55 -9.33
CA LEU A 95 -16.74 -14.15 -8.00
C LEU A 95 -18.07 -13.91 -7.26
N MET A 96 -18.62 -12.68 -7.32
CA MET A 96 -19.94 -12.35 -6.76
C MET A 96 -21.09 -13.17 -7.33
N LEU A 97 -21.03 -13.55 -8.61
CA LEU A 97 -22.06 -14.37 -9.25
C LEU A 97 -21.85 -15.87 -9.00
N THR A 98 -20.59 -16.31 -8.92
CA THR A 98 -20.23 -17.74 -8.87
C THR A 98 -20.29 -18.29 -7.44
N ILE A 99 -19.87 -17.52 -6.43
CA ILE A 99 -19.86 -17.97 -5.03
C ILE A 99 -21.27 -18.40 -4.54
N PRO A 100 -22.35 -17.65 -4.80
CA PRO A 100 -23.71 -18.09 -4.44
C PRO A 100 -24.11 -19.40 -5.12
N GLN A 101 -23.73 -19.59 -6.39
CA GLN A 101 -24.03 -20.83 -7.12
C GLN A 101 -23.29 -22.03 -6.53
N ILE A 102 -22.01 -21.85 -6.20
CA ILE A 102 -21.21 -22.85 -5.49
C ILE A 102 -21.90 -23.21 -4.17
N THR A 103 -22.27 -22.20 -3.39
CA THR A 103 -22.91 -22.39 -2.08
C THR A 103 -24.25 -23.12 -2.20
N ALA A 104 -25.08 -22.78 -3.20
CA ALA A 104 -26.34 -23.45 -3.46
C ALA A 104 -26.15 -24.92 -3.86
N ARG A 105 -25.12 -25.23 -4.67
CA ARG A 105 -24.77 -26.60 -5.04
C ARG A 105 -24.32 -27.41 -3.82
N TYR A 106 -23.50 -26.83 -2.95
CA TYR A 106 -23.12 -27.46 -1.68
C TYR A 106 -24.34 -27.74 -0.80
N GLN A 107 -25.24 -26.77 -0.63
CA GLN A 107 -26.49 -26.98 0.13
C GLN A 107 -27.35 -28.11 -0.45
N SER A 108 -27.46 -28.20 -1.77
CA SER A 108 -28.20 -29.29 -2.43
C SER A 108 -27.59 -30.66 -2.14
N ILE A 109 -26.25 -30.79 -2.19
CA ILE A 109 -25.54 -32.03 -1.85
C ILE A 109 -25.80 -32.40 -0.38
N PHE A 110 -25.65 -31.44 0.54
CA PHE A 110 -25.89 -31.67 1.97
C PHE A 110 -27.35 -32.05 2.26
N ASN A 111 -28.32 -31.44 1.59
CA ASN A 111 -29.74 -31.81 1.71
C ASN A 111 -30.00 -33.24 1.23
N GLY A 112 -29.32 -33.68 0.16
CA GLY A 112 -29.35 -35.07 -0.29
C GLY A 112 -28.82 -36.04 0.77
N VAL A 113 -27.69 -35.71 1.39
CA VAL A 113 -27.10 -36.49 2.48
C VAL A 113 -28.03 -36.53 3.71
N ILE A 114 -28.64 -35.40 4.09
CA ILE A 114 -29.63 -35.32 5.18
C ILE A 114 -30.81 -36.25 4.91
N ASN A 115 -31.34 -36.29 3.69
CA ASN A 115 -32.46 -37.15 3.33
C ASN A 115 -32.11 -38.64 3.45
N ILE A 116 -30.91 -39.05 3.03
CA ILE A 116 -30.41 -40.42 3.20
C ILE A 116 -30.31 -40.78 4.69
N ILE A 117 -29.74 -39.90 5.50
CA ILE A 117 -29.62 -40.10 6.96
C ILE A 117 -31.00 -40.17 7.62
N ARG A 118 -31.97 -39.36 7.18
CA ARG A 118 -33.34 -39.37 7.72
C ARG A 118 -34.05 -40.70 7.42
N SER A 119 -33.82 -41.27 6.24
CA SER A 119 -34.37 -42.57 5.82
C SER A 119 -33.63 -43.79 6.39
N SER A 120 -32.55 -43.60 7.14
CA SER A 120 -31.77 -44.71 7.70
C SER A 120 -32.35 -45.24 9.01
N ASN A 121 -32.07 -46.51 9.32
CA ASN A 121 -32.43 -47.15 10.59
C ASN A 121 -31.45 -46.83 11.74
N TRP A 122 -30.65 -45.77 11.63
CA TRP A 122 -29.74 -45.36 12.71
C TRP A 122 -30.48 -44.77 13.92
N SER A 123 -29.86 -44.87 15.10
CA SER A 123 -30.39 -44.26 16.33
C SER A 123 -30.45 -42.74 16.22
N ASP A 124 -31.38 -42.14 16.96
CA ASP A 124 -31.60 -40.69 16.93
C ASP A 124 -30.36 -39.90 17.41
N ASP A 125 -29.59 -40.45 18.34
CA ASP A 125 -28.32 -39.84 18.79
C ASP A 125 -27.31 -39.71 17.65
N ILE A 126 -27.15 -40.74 16.82
CA ILE A 126 -26.24 -40.73 15.67
C ILE A 126 -26.73 -39.72 14.62
N LYS A 127 -28.04 -39.70 14.34
CA LYS A 127 -28.65 -38.74 13.41
C LYS A 127 -28.43 -37.29 13.87
N ASN A 128 -28.61 -37.01 15.16
CA ASN A 128 -28.43 -35.68 15.73
C ASN A 128 -26.98 -35.17 15.65
N VAL A 129 -25.99 -36.05 15.86
CA VAL A 129 -24.57 -35.69 15.70
C VAL A 129 -24.25 -35.37 14.23
N LEU A 130 -24.71 -36.20 13.30
CA LEU A 130 -24.47 -35.99 11.86
C LEU A 130 -25.18 -34.74 11.33
N PHE A 131 -26.42 -34.47 11.74
CA PHE A 131 -27.12 -33.24 11.37
C PHE A 131 -26.39 -32.00 11.89
N ARG A 132 -25.88 -32.05 13.11
CA ARG A 132 -25.08 -30.95 13.67
C ARG A 132 -23.81 -30.70 12.86
N GLU A 133 -23.10 -31.76 12.48
CA GLU A 133 -21.86 -31.65 11.70
C GLU A 133 -22.11 -31.10 10.29
N ILE A 134 -23.19 -31.56 9.64
CA ILE A 134 -23.65 -31.07 8.34
C ILE A 134 -24.07 -29.59 8.42
N GLN A 135 -24.81 -29.21 9.45
CA GLN A 135 -25.25 -27.83 9.66
C GLN A 135 -24.04 -26.90 9.90
N ASN A 136 -23.07 -27.35 10.71
CA ASN A 136 -21.82 -26.63 10.95
C ASN A 136 -21.02 -26.47 9.64
N SER A 137 -20.89 -27.54 8.85
CA SER A 137 -20.20 -27.52 7.56
C SER A 137 -20.86 -26.57 6.55
N THR A 138 -22.19 -26.57 6.49
CA THR A 138 -22.96 -25.66 5.62
C THR A 138 -22.76 -24.21 6.04
N THR A 139 -22.80 -23.95 7.35
CA THR A 139 -22.57 -22.61 7.91
C THR A 139 -21.14 -22.15 7.63
N MET A 140 -20.15 -23.04 7.76
CA MET A 140 -18.75 -22.74 7.46
C MET A 140 -18.52 -22.40 5.97
N VAL A 141 -19.14 -23.14 5.05
CA VAL A 141 -19.05 -22.83 3.61
C VAL A 141 -19.70 -21.48 3.32
N GLN A 142 -20.86 -21.18 3.92
CA GLN A 142 -21.53 -19.89 3.77
C GLN A 142 -20.68 -18.73 4.31
N THR A 143 -20.08 -18.87 5.50
CA THR A 143 -19.25 -17.80 6.08
C THR A 143 -18.00 -17.56 5.24
N LEU A 144 -17.30 -18.61 4.83
CA LEU A 144 -16.14 -18.52 3.93
C LEU A 144 -16.50 -17.84 2.61
N ALA A 145 -17.64 -18.21 2.01
CA ALA A 145 -18.17 -17.59 0.81
C ALA A 145 -18.42 -16.09 1.01
N THR A 146 -19.12 -15.70 2.09
CA THR A 146 -19.40 -14.28 2.37
C THR A 146 -18.15 -13.49 2.72
N ASP A 147 -17.17 -14.08 3.41
CA ASP A 147 -15.91 -13.44 3.76
C ASP A 147 -15.02 -13.27 2.54
N ALA A 148 -14.97 -14.25 1.64
CA ALA A 148 -14.27 -14.13 0.36
C ALA A 148 -14.83 -12.96 -0.45
N LEU A 149 -16.17 -12.85 -0.57
CA LEU A 149 -16.82 -11.73 -1.25
C LEU A 149 -16.50 -10.38 -0.61
N ARG A 150 -16.59 -10.29 0.72
CA ARG A 150 -16.26 -9.07 1.47
C ARG A 150 -14.80 -8.66 1.24
N ARG A 151 -13.87 -9.62 1.27
CA ARG A 151 -12.45 -9.37 1.01
C ARG A 151 -12.21 -8.94 -0.43
N SER A 152 -12.82 -9.57 -1.43
CA SER A 152 -12.66 -9.14 -2.82
C SER A 152 -13.16 -7.71 -3.03
N ILE A 153 -14.31 -7.35 -2.44
CA ILE A 153 -14.83 -5.98 -2.50
C ILE A 153 -13.91 -5.00 -1.75
N SER A 154 -13.40 -5.36 -0.57
CA SER A 154 -12.48 -4.48 0.16
C SER A 154 -11.17 -4.28 -0.61
N THR A 155 -10.60 -5.34 -1.18
CA THR A 155 -9.40 -5.27 -2.02
C THR A 155 -9.63 -4.40 -3.25
N LEU A 156 -10.80 -4.44 -3.89
CA LEU A 156 -11.12 -3.50 -4.97
C LEU A 156 -11.07 -2.05 -4.51
N VAL A 157 -11.71 -1.73 -3.39
CA VAL A 157 -11.75 -0.37 -2.84
C VAL A 157 -10.35 0.10 -2.47
N GLU A 158 -9.56 -0.75 -1.80
CA GLU A 158 -8.17 -0.49 -1.43
C GLU A 158 -7.29 -0.30 -2.67
N THR A 159 -7.50 -1.07 -3.73
CA THR A 159 -6.76 -0.92 -5.00
C THR A 159 -7.04 0.44 -5.64
N VAL A 160 -8.31 0.87 -5.67
CA VAL A 160 -8.68 2.19 -6.18
C VAL A 160 -8.06 3.30 -5.33
N ALA A 161 -8.11 3.19 -4.01
CA ALA A 161 -7.47 4.14 -3.11
C ALA A 161 -5.95 4.21 -3.33
N MET A 162 -5.28 3.06 -3.44
CA MET A 162 -3.85 2.97 -3.74
C MET A 162 -3.48 3.62 -5.07
N VAL A 163 -4.33 3.51 -6.09
CA VAL A 163 -4.13 4.18 -7.38
C VAL A 163 -4.22 5.70 -7.23
N LEU A 164 -5.18 6.21 -6.44
CA LEU A 164 -5.28 7.64 -6.14
C LEU A 164 -4.05 8.14 -5.37
N ASP A 165 -3.59 7.37 -4.38
CA ASP A 165 -2.36 7.67 -3.63
C ASP A 165 -1.13 7.67 -4.54
N LEU A 166 -1.05 6.73 -5.49
CA LEU A 166 0.04 6.66 -6.45
C LEU A 166 0.03 7.85 -7.43
N ILE A 167 -1.15 8.29 -7.88
CA ILE A 167 -1.31 9.50 -8.69
C ILE A 167 -0.85 10.74 -7.90
N LEU A 168 -1.30 10.87 -6.65
CA LEU A 168 -0.89 11.96 -5.76
C LEU A 168 0.62 11.91 -5.50
N ALA A 169 1.16 10.73 -5.25
CA ALA A 169 2.59 10.50 -5.05
C ALA A 169 3.40 10.91 -6.29
N MET A 170 2.92 10.61 -7.50
CA MET A 170 3.54 11.06 -8.74
C MET A 170 3.59 12.59 -8.81
N ILE A 171 2.49 13.27 -8.50
CA ILE A 171 2.41 14.74 -8.47
C ILE A 171 3.39 15.31 -7.43
N ILE A 172 3.42 14.77 -6.21
CA ILE A 172 4.33 15.23 -5.15
C ILE A 172 5.80 14.98 -5.55
N ALA A 173 6.10 13.81 -6.12
CA ALA A 173 7.43 13.47 -6.58
C ALA A 173 7.94 14.44 -7.66
N TYR A 174 7.03 14.99 -8.48
CA TYR A 174 7.40 15.96 -9.51
C TYR A 174 7.97 17.21 -8.86
N TYR A 175 7.28 17.72 -7.84
CA TYR A 175 7.75 18.86 -7.05
C TYR A 175 9.05 18.53 -6.30
N PHE A 176 9.19 17.32 -5.73
CA PHE A 176 10.43 16.91 -5.06
C PHE A 176 11.63 16.87 -5.99
N ILE A 177 11.47 16.44 -7.24
CA ILE A 177 12.56 16.40 -8.23
C ILE A 177 12.84 17.79 -8.80
N LYS A 178 11.79 18.54 -9.14
CA LYS A 178 11.89 19.87 -9.77
C LYS A 178 12.44 20.90 -8.78
N ASP A 179 11.86 20.99 -7.59
CA ASP A 179 12.09 22.04 -6.61
C ASP A 179 12.98 21.55 -5.44
N ALA A 180 13.84 20.56 -5.70
CA ALA A 180 14.75 19.98 -4.69
C ALA A 180 15.62 21.03 -3.97
N GLU A 181 16.04 22.08 -4.69
CA GLU A 181 16.84 23.18 -4.12
C GLU A 181 16.02 24.02 -3.13
N PHE A 182 14.76 24.32 -3.47
CA PHE A 182 13.83 25.02 -2.58
C PHE A 182 13.63 24.25 -1.28
N PHE A 183 13.34 22.94 -1.34
CA PHE A 183 13.19 22.12 -0.13
C PHE A 183 14.46 22.09 0.72
N ARG A 184 15.64 22.01 0.08
CA ARG A 184 16.92 22.08 0.78
C ARG A 184 17.10 23.42 1.51
N GLU A 185 16.76 24.54 0.87
CA GLU A 185 16.86 25.87 1.48
C GLU A 185 15.88 26.04 2.66
N VAL A 186 14.66 25.54 2.54
CA VAL A 186 13.67 25.53 3.63
C VAL A 186 14.19 24.73 4.84
N VAL A 187 14.76 23.54 4.63
CA VAL A 187 15.35 22.76 5.72
C VAL A 187 16.52 23.52 6.37
N LEU A 188 17.36 24.18 5.58
CA LEU A 188 18.50 24.94 6.09
C LEU A 188 18.10 26.24 6.81
N SER A 189 16.96 26.85 6.45
CA SER A 189 16.45 28.05 7.11
C SER A 189 15.88 27.73 8.50
N LEU A 190 15.23 26.58 8.66
CA LEU A 190 14.74 26.08 9.95
C LEU A 190 15.86 25.54 10.86
N THR A 191 17.03 25.22 10.29
CA THR A 191 18.16 24.64 11.03
C THR A 191 19.06 25.73 11.64
N PRO A 192 19.40 25.64 12.95
CA PRO A 192 20.39 26.50 13.59
C PRO A 192 21.75 26.46 12.88
N ARG A 193 22.40 27.61 12.71
CA ARG A 193 23.66 27.73 11.94
C ARG A 193 24.76 26.73 12.33
N ARG A 194 24.84 26.37 13.62
CA ARG A 194 25.84 25.42 14.15
C ARG A 194 25.75 24.01 13.56
N TRP A 195 24.56 23.58 13.12
CA TRP A 195 24.31 22.21 12.67
C TRP A 195 24.21 22.07 11.14
N ARG A 196 24.18 23.19 10.41
CA ARG A 196 23.95 23.20 8.95
C ARG A 196 24.93 22.32 8.19
N ASN A 197 26.23 22.42 8.48
CA ASN A 197 27.25 21.62 7.81
C ASN A 197 27.09 20.12 8.09
N GLY A 198 26.76 19.76 9.33
CA GLY A 198 26.48 18.38 9.72
C GLY A 198 25.26 17.81 9.00
N ILE A 199 24.14 18.53 9.00
CA ILE A 199 22.90 18.08 8.32
C ILE A 199 23.11 17.94 6.81
N VAL A 200 23.84 18.86 6.16
CA VAL A 200 24.14 18.73 4.72
C VAL A 200 25.04 17.54 4.45
N GLY A 201 26.05 17.29 5.28
CA GLY A 201 26.94 16.14 5.16
C GLY A 201 26.19 14.81 5.30
N THR A 202 25.52 14.62 6.43
CA THR A 202 24.72 13.41 6.70
C THR A 202 23.58 13.24 5.68
N GLY A 203 22.93 14.33 5.29
CA GLY A 203 21.88 14.30 4.27
C GLY A 203 22.38 13.79 2.91
N ARG A 204 23.60 14.15 2.51
CA ARG A 204 24.22 13.62 1.27
C ARG A 204 24.52 12.13 1.38
N GLU A 205 24.99 11.66 2.53
CA GLU A 205 25.24 10.24 2.77
C GLU A 205 23.95 9.43 2.75
N ILE A 206 22.91 9.90 3.45
CA ILE A 206 21.57 9.29 3.43
C ILE A 206 21.03 9.24 1.99
N ASN A 207 21.11 10.35 1.25
CA ASN A 207 20.66 10.42 -0.13
C ASN A 207 21.39 9.40 -1.02
N LYS A 208 22.70 9.21 -0.83
CA LYS A 208 23.48 8.21 -1.57
C LYS A 208 23.05 6.78 -1.21
N ILE A 209 22.86 6.48 0.07
CA ILE A 209 22.44 5.16 0.54
C ILE A 209 21.02 4.84 0.04
N LEU A 210 20.07 5.75 0.21
CA LEU A 210 18.69 5.58 -0.24
C LEU A 210 18.60 5.42 -1.77
N SER A 211 19.31 6.26 -2.51
CA SER A 211 19.34 6.18 -3.97
C SER A 211 19.87 4.83 -4.45
N ASN A 212 20.98 4.34 -3.86
CA ASN A 212 21.56 3.05 -4.19
C ASN A 212 20.65 1.88 -3.77
N PHE A 213 20.04 1.95 -2.58
CA PHE A 213 19.14 0.92 -2.06
C PHE A 213 17.90 0.76 -2.95
N ILE A 214 17.23 1.87 -3.28
CA ILE A 214 16.02 1.86 -4.11
C ILE A 214 16.35 1.32 -5.50
N GLN A 215 17.42 1.78 -6.14
CA GLN A 215 17.86 1.28 -7.44
C GLN A 215 18.24 -0.21 -7.38
N GLY A 216 18.91 -0.64 -6.32
CA GLY A 216 19.24 -2.05 -6.09
C GLY A 216 17.98 -2.91 -5.96
N GLN A 217 17.00 -2.46 -5.18
CA GLN A 217 15.74 -3.19 -4.98
C GLN A 217 14.94 -3.33 -6.28
N LEU A 218 14.95 -2.32 -7.14
CA LEU A 218 14.30 -2.37 -8.45
C LEU A 218 15.01 -3.32 -9.41
N LEU A 219 16.34 -3.32 -9.40
CA LEU A 219 17.10 -4.27 -10.20
C LEU A 219 16.81 -5.71 -9.73
N THR A 220 16.78 -5.94 -8.42
CA THR A 220 16.38 -7.23 -7.84
C THR A 220 14.97 -7.61 -8.26
N ALA A 221 13.99 -6.70 -8.14
CA ALA A 221 12.61 -6.95 -8.54
C ALA A 221 12.49 -7.28 -10.04
N LEU A 222 13.26 -6.60 -10.89
CA LEU A 222 13.29 -6.87 -12.32
C LEU A 222 13.91 -8.25 -12.64
N ILE A 223 15.01 -8.62 -11.97
CA ILE A 223 15.63 -9.94 -12.12
C ILE A 223 14.66 -11.04 -11.68
N VAL A 224 14.06 -10.90 -10.49
CA VAL A 224 13.10 -11.86 -9.96
C VAL A 224 11.88 -11.98 -10.88
N GLY A 225 11.30 -10.86 -11.30
CA GLY A 225 10.14 -10.87 -12.20
C GLY A 225 10.43 -11.53 -13.56
N LEU A 226 11.63 -11.30 -14.13
CA LEU A 226 12.03 -11.97 -15.37
C LEU A 226 12.22 -13.48 -15.16
N LEU A 227 12.88 -13.89 -14.07
CA LEU A 227 13.09 -15.30 -13.76
C LEU A 227 11.76 -16.03 -13.49
N GLU A 228 10.84 -15.39 -12.76
CA GLU A 228 9.48 -15.92 -12.52
C GLU A 228 8.69 -16.03 -13.82
N THR A 229 8.74 -15.03 -14.69
CA THR A 229 8.06 -15.06 -15.99
C THR A 229 8.59 -16.20 -16.86
N VAL A 230 9.91 -16.36 -16.93
CA VAL A 230 10.53 -17.47 -17.67
C VAL A 230 10.14 -18.82 -17.05
N GLY A 231 10.14 -18.92 -15.72
CA GLY A 231 9.72 -20.12 -15.01
C GLY A 231 8.27 -20.51 -15.32
N LEU A 232 7.35 -19.55 -15.32
CA LEU A 232 5.93 -19.76 -15.63
C LEU A 232 5.67 -20.08 -17.10
N ILE A 233 6.54 -19.66 -18.03
CA ILE A 233 6.42 -19.99 -19.46
C ILE A 233 6.93 -21.42 -19.74
N ILE A 234 7.93 -21.89 -18.98
CA ILE A 234 8.52 -23.22 -19.15
C ILE A 234 7.60 -24.32 -18.60
N VAL A 235 6.84 -24.03 -17.55
CA VAL A 235 5.86 -24.96 -16.92
C VAL A 235 4.56 -24.99 -17.71
#